data_AF-A0A094ABW7-F1
#
_entry.id   AF-A0A094ABW7-F1
#
_cell.length_a   1.000
_cell.length_b   1.000
_cell.length_c   1.000
_cell.angle_alpha   90.00
_cell.angle_beta   90.00
_cell.angle_gamma   90.00
#
_symmetry.space_group_name_H-M   'P 1'
#
loop_
_entity.id
_entity.type
_entity.pdbx_description
1 polymer ?
#
loop_
_entity_poly.entity_id
_entity_poly.type
_entity_poly.pdbx_seq_one_letter_code
_entity_poly.pdbx_strand_id
1 'polypeptide(L)'
;MRAQPPEAHATYKTYSAQLLTWGTSFSTFMSLKLNALTPLQIRGAALLKIHHTTATIMRRSIPGLTDPRSIAVAANDTAVFASCTSDFRTVVSLSQSLVVAAEQDIQRGNGRPTGGLTFSTDMGVVAPLYYTCIKCTDVPLREQAIELLSRCPRREGMWDSVLGVRMIREFWRMEEAHRSLRQGAVELVLEEDGRWEWKWMDGDRRGKGGVLGTEWAELLNEQSR
;
A
#
# COMPACT_ATOMS: atom_id res chain seq x y z
N MET A 1 -10.13 19.66 16.61
CA MET A 1 -10.18 18.28 16.09
C MET A 1 -11.27 17.54 16.84
N ARG A 2 -12.36 17.13 16.16
CA ARG A 2 -13.47 16.43 16.83
C ARG A 2 -12.92 15.14 17.44
N ALA A 3 -12.88 15.07 18.77
CA ALA A 3 -12.50 13.87 19.48
C ALA A 3 -13.36 12.71 18.95
N GLN A 4 -12.73 11.62 18.52
CA GLN A 4 -13.48 10.43 18.12
C GLN A 4 -14.46 10.04 19.25
N PRO A 5 -15.68 9.58 18.92
CA PRO A 5 -16.65 9.19 19.94
C PRO A 5 -16.01 8.21 20.95
N PRO A 6 -16.30 8.32 22.26
CA PRO A 6 -15.80 7.37 23.25
C PRO A 6 -16.10 5.90 22.91
N GLU A 7 -17.26 5.66 22.29
CA GLU A 7 -17.68 4.35 21.78
C GLU A 7 -16.72 3.78 20.74
N ALA A 8 -16.19 4.61 19.84
CA ALA A 8 -15.23 4.17 18.82
C ALA A 8 -13.95 3.61 19.46
N HIS A 9 -13.51 4.20 20.58
CA HIS A 9 -12.33 3.73 21.31
C HIS A 9 -12.59 2.43 22.05
N ALA A 10 -13.75 2.29 22.70
CA ALA A 10 -14.14 1.05 23.36
C ALA A 10 -14.21 -0.09 22.33
N THR A 11 -14.86 0.16 21.19
CA THR A 11 -14.95 -0.77 20.07
C THR A 11 -13.57 -1.14 19.52
N TYR A 12 -12.67 -0.17 19.32
CA TYR A 12 -11.31 -0.41 18.87
C TYR A 12 -10.51 -1.29 19.84
N LYS A 13 -10.60 -1.03 21.16
CA LYS A 13 -9.93 -1.85 22.19
C LYS A 13 -10.43 -3.29 22.15
N THR A 14 -11.75 -3.49 22.08
CA THR A 14 -12.39 -4.81 22.01
C THR A 14 -11.91 -5.58 20.78
N TYR A 15 -11.99 -5.00 19.59
CA TYR A 15 -11.58 -5.69 18.36
C TYR A 15 -10.06 -5.89 18.27
N SER A 16 -9.27 -4.99 18.83
CA SER A 16 -7.82 -5.16 18.93
C SER A 16 -7.46 -6.38 19.77
N ALA A 17 -8.12 -6.57 20.92
CA ALA A 17 -7.92 -7.74 21.77
C ALA A 17 -8.35 -9.02 21.04
N GLN A 18 -9.52 -9.02 20.41
CA GLN A 18 -10.02 -10.17 19.63
C GLN A 18 -9.09 -10.53 18.47
N LEU A 19 -8.54 -9.56 17.75
CA LEU A 19 -7.59 -9.78 16.66
C LEU A 19 -6.31 -10.48 17.14
N LEU A 20 -5.79 -10.10 18.31
CA LEU A 20 -4.63 -10.74 18.92
C LEU A 20 -4.94 -12.17 19.35
N THR A 21 -6.07 -12.38 20.05
CA THR A 21 -6.52 -13.72 20.45
C THR A 21 -6.72 -14.63 19.25
N TRP A 22 -7.35 -14.14 18.18
CA TRP A 22 -7.52 -14.88 16.93
C TRP A 22 -6.18 -15.35 16.37
N GLY A 23 -5.15 -14.49 16.39
CA GLY A 23 -3.82 -14.82 15.87
C GLY A 23 -3.18 -16.00 16.61
N THR A 24 -3.32 -16.04 17.94
CA THR A 24 -2.86 -17.15 18.77
C THR A 24 -3.66 -18.42 18.48
N SER A 25 -4.99 -18.33 18.48
CA SER A 25 -5.88 -19.47 18.20
C SER A 25 -5.64 -20.06 16.82
N PHE A 26 -5.47 -19.22 15.79
CA PHE A 26 -5.16 -19.65 14.43
C PHE A 26 -3.82 -20.37 14.35
N SER A 27 -2.78 -19.85 15.01
CA SER A 27 -1.46 -20.48 15.01
C SER A 27 -1.49 -21.86 15.66
N THR A 28 -2.20 -22.00 16.79
CA THR A 28 -2.43 -23.30 17.45
C THR A 28 -3.25 -24.25 16.59
N PHE A 29 -4.29 -23.75 15.92
CA PHE A 29 -5.07 -24.57 15.00
C PHE A 29 -4.21 -25.11 13.85
N MET A 30 -3.40 -24.24 13.24
CA MET A 30 -2.53 -24.63 12.14
C MET A 30 -1.48 -25.63 12.60
N SER A 31 -0.84 -25.47 13.76
CA SER A 31 0.14 -26.44 14.26
C SER A 31 -0.44 -27.83 14.52
N LEU A 32 -1.71 -27.89 14.95
CA LEU A 32 -2.39 -29.16 15.26
C LEU A 32 -3.02 -29.84 14.05
N LYS A 33 -3.46 -29.08 13.04
CA LYS A 33 -4.33 -29.59 11.97
C LYS A 33 -3.73 -29.51 10.56
N LEU A 34 -2.58 -28.88 10.36
CA LEU A 34 -1.99 -28.66 9.03
C LEU A 34 -1.98 -29.93 8.15
N ASN A 35 -1.54 -31.07 8.68
CA ASN A 35 -1.41 -32.32 7.94
C ASN A 35 -2.76 -32.96 7.55
N ALA A 36 -3.86 -32.53 8.17
CA ALA A 36 -5.21 -33.02 7.89
C ALA A 36 -5.99 -32.11 6.93
N LEU A 37 -5.44 -30.94 6.57
CA LEU A 37 -6.11 -29.99 5.70
C LEU A 37 -5.93 -30.36 4.23
N THR A 38 -6.99 -30.16 3.45
CA THR A 38 -6.92 -30.25 1.98
C THR A 38 -6.12 -29.06 1.41
N PRO A 39 -5.60 -29.17 0.17
CA PRO A 39 -4.93 -28.05 -0.49
C PRO A 39 -5.78 -26.77 -0.56
N LEU A 40 -7.10 -26.91 -0.77
CA LEU A 40 -8.03 -25.78 -0.78
C LEU A 40 -8.14 -25.12 0.61
N GLN A 41 -8.22 -25.92 1.67
CA GLN A 41 -8.26 -25.42 3.04
C GLN A 41 -6.95 -24.73 3.44
N ILE A 42 -5.80 -25.23 2.98
CA ILE A 42 -4.49 -24.58 3.19
C ILE A 42 -4.46 -23.22 2.50
N ARG A 43 -4.95 -23.11 1.26
CA ARG A 43 -5.06 -21.82 0.55
C ARG A 43 -5.99 -20.86 1.29
N GLY A 44 -7.13 -21.34 1.80
CA GLY A 44 -8.04 -20.55 2.64
C GLY A 44 -7.38 -20.06 3.93
N ALA A 45 -6.62 -20.92 4.60
CA ALA A 45 -5.86 -20.55 5.80
C ALA A 45 -4.79 -19.49 5.50
N ALA A 46 -4.09 -19.59 4.36
CA ALA A 46 -3.15 -18.57 3.91
C ALA A 46 -3.85 -17.22 3.68
N LEU A 47 -5.03 -17.21 3.06
CA LEU A 47 -5.81 -16.00 2.86
C LEU A 47 -6.25 -15.36 4.19
N LEU A 48 -6.71 -16.17 5.15
CA LEU A 48 -7.04 -15.69 6.49
C LEU A 48 -5.82 -15.07 7.19
N LYS A 49 -4.65 -15.70 7.06
CA LYS A 49 -3.40 -15.16 7.62
C LYS A 49 -3.00 -13.83 6.98
N ILE A 50 -3.16 -13.68 5.66
CA ILE A 50 -2.93 -12.42 4.94
C ILE A 50 -3.80 -11.29 5.52
N HIS A 51 -5.11 -11.52 5.66
CA HIS A 51 -6.02 -10.50 6.19
C HIS A 51 -5.75 -10.18 7.65
N HIS A 52 -5.48 -11.18 8.49
CA HIS A 52 -5.11 -10.98 9.89
C HIS A 52 -3.84 -10.14 10.04
N THR A 53 -2.79 -10.48 9.27
CA THR A 53 -1.53 -9.73 9.29
C THR A 53 -1.77 -8.30 8.81
N THR A 54 -2.53 -8.10 7.74
CA THR A 54 -2.88 -6.75 7.23
C THR A 54 -3.63 -5.92 8.28
N ALA A 55 -4.65 -6.49 8.92
CA ALA A 55 -5.39 -5.83 9.99
C ALA A 55 -4.51 -5.52 11.21
N THR A 56 -3.52 -6.38 11.50
CA THR A 56 -2.55 -6.16 12.57
C THR A 56 -1.65 -4.96 12.26
N ILE A 57 -1.21 -4.79 11.02
CA ILE A 57 -0.45 -3.61 10.58
C ILE A 57 -1.32 -2.36 10.69
N MET A 58 -2.56 -2.40 10.17
CA MET A 58 -3.50 -1.27 10.28
C MET A 58 -3.71 -0.85 11.73
N ARG A 59 -3.92 -1.82 12.64
CA ARG A 59 -4.05 -1.57 14.07
C ARG A 59 -2.81 -0.86 14.64
N ARG A 60 -1.60 -1.27 14.26
CA ARG A 60 -0.37 -0.62 14.74
C ARG A 60 -0.23 0.84 14.26
N SER A 61 -0.81 1.16 13.10
CA SER A 61 -0.81 2.53 12.57
C SER A 61 -1.85 3.47 13.22
N ILE A 62 -2.79 2.95 14.01
CA ILE A 62 -3.80 3.79 14.65
C ILE A 62 -3.20 4.44 15.89
N PRO A 63 -3.17 5.80 15.98
CA PRO A 63 -2.64 6.50 17.14
C PRO A 63 -3.43 6.17 18.41
N GLY A 64 -2.72 6.15 19.54
CA GLY A 64 -3.37 6.11 20.86
C GLY A 64 -4.01 7.45 21.21
N LEU A 65 -4.90 7.44 22.21
CA LEU A 65 -5.54 8.65 22.76
C LEU A 65 -4.55 9.71 23.27
N THR A 66 -3.34 9.29 23.59
CA THR A 66 -2.26 10.13 24.12
C THR A 66 -1.32 10.65 23.03
N ASP A 67 -1.52 10.26 21.77
CA ASP A 67 -0.72 10.77 20.66
C ASP A 67 -1.15 12.22 20.36
N PRO A 68 -0.23 13.21 20.46
CA PRO A 68 -0.57 14.61 20.23
C PRO A 68 -0.75 14.95 18.74
N ARG A 69 -0.40 14.04 17.82
CA ARG A 69 -0.43 14.28 16.38
C ARG A 69 -1.83 14.13 15.81
N SER A 70 -2.05 14.72 14.64
CA SER A 70 -3.27 14.48 13.87
C SER A 70 -3.35 13.02 13.41
N ILE A 71 -4.57 12.49 13.24
CA ILE A 71 -4.79 11.14 12.68
C ILE A 71 -4.10 11.00 11.32
N ALA A 72 -4.17 12.03 10.46
CA ALA A 72 -3.54 12.03 9.15
C ALA A 72 -2.02 11.87 9.23
N VAL A 73 -1.36 12.49 10.22
CA VAL A 73 0.09 12.36 10.41
C VAL A 73 0.42 11.01 11.05
N ALA A 74 -0.25 10.64 12.16
CA ALA A 74 0.09 9.43 12.91
C ALA A 74 -0.17 8.14 12.11
N ALA A 75 -1.26 8.07 11.34
CA ALA A 75 -1.58 6.91 10.50
C ALA A 75 -0.68 6.78 9.25
N ASN A 76 0.21 7.75 9.02
CA ASN A 76 1.21 7.76 7.96
C ASN A 76 2.65 7.79 8.51
N ASP A 77 2.84 7.46 9.79
CA ASP A 77 4.17 7.41 10.40
C ASP A 77 5.03 6.30 9.79
N THR A 78 6.07 6.70 9.05
CA THR A 78 6.99 5.78 8.37
C THR A 78 7.74 4.86 9.33
N ALA A 79 8.00 5.29 10.57
CA ALA A 79 8.71 4.47 11.55
C ALA A 79 7.85 3.28 11.99
N VAL A 80 6.53 3.48 12.13
CA VAL A 80 5.59 2.39 12.44
C VAL A 80 5.59 1.34 11.32
N PHE A 81 5.54 1.77 10.06
CA PHE A 81 5.55 0.84 8.94
C PHE A 81 6.89 0.16 8.72
N ALA A 82 8.00 0.84 8.97
CA ALA A 82 9.33 0.23 8.93
C ALA A 82 9.44 -0.94 9.94
N SER A 83 8.85 -0.80 11.13
CA SER A 83 8.79 -1.87 12.13
C SER A 83 7.91 -3.08 11.71
N CYS A 84 7.06 -2.92 10.70
CA CYS A 84 6.15 -3.95 10.19
C CYS A 84 6.70 -4.68 8.94
N THR A 85 7.98 -4.48 8.58
CA THR A 85 8.57 -5.07 7.35
C THR A 85 8.42 -6.59 7.27
N SER A 86 8.58 -7.32 8.38
CA SER A 86 8.39 -8.77 8.43
C SER A 86 6.94 -9.20 8.19
N ASP A 87 5.99 -8.40 8.68
CA ASP A 87 4.55 -8.62 8.47
C ASP A 87 4.17 -8.38 7.01
N PHE A 88 4.67 -7.31 6.39
CA PHE A 88 4.50 -7.08 4.95
C PHE A 88 5.10 -8.22 4.13
N ARG A 89 6.28 -8.73 4.51
CA ARG A 89 6.90 -9.87 3.82
C ARG A 89 6.04 -11.12 3.88
N THR A 90 5.39 -11.35 5.03
CA THR A 90 4.43 -12.44 5.19
C THR A 90 3.24 -12.28 4.25
N VAL A 91 2.68 -11.07 4.12
CA VAL A 91 1.57 -10.77 3.20
C VAL A 91 1.99 -11.04 1.75
N VAL A 92 3.14 -10.53 1.31
CA VAL A 92 3.64 -10.71 -0.07
C VAL A 92 3.91 -12.18 -0.38
N SER A 93 4.59 -12.91 0.51
CA SER A 93 4.95 -14.32 0.30
C SER A 93 3.73 -15.24 0.20
N LEU A 94 2.75 -15.06 1.10
CA LEU A 94 1.52 -15.83 1.04
C LEU A 94 0.68 -15.45 -0.20
N SER A 95 0.62 -14.16 -0.54
CA SER A 95 -0.07 -13.70 -1.74
C SER A 95 0.56 -14.31 -3.00
N GLN A 96 1.89 -14.29 -3.12
CA GLN A 96 2.62 -14.93 -4.23
C GLN A 96 2.24 -16.39 -4.40
N SER A 97 2.17 -17.13 -3.29
CA SER A 97 1.79 -18.54 -3.30
C SER A 97 0.35 -18.74 -3.83
N LEU A 98 -0.58 -17.87 -3.43
CA LEU A 98 -1.97 -17.92 -3.90
C LEU A 98 -2.13 -17.52 -5.37
N VAL A 99 -1.41 -16.49 -5.81
CA VAL A 99 -1.42 -16.03 -7.22
C VAL A 99 -0.88 -17.12 -8.14
N VAL A 100 0.28 -17.69 -7.81
CA VAL A 100 0.89 -18.78 -8.59
C VAL A 100 -0.02 -20.00 -8.64
N ALA A 101 -0.65 -20.35 -7.52
CA ALA A 101 -1.60 -21.45 -7.47
C ALA A 101 -2.83 -21.21 -8.37
N ALA A 102 -3.35 -19.98 -8.40
CA ALA A 102 -4.47 -19.61 -9.26
C ALA A 102 -4.08 -19.64 -10.75
N GLU A 103 -2.89 -19.14 -11.11
CA GLU A 103 -2.35 -19.22 -12.48
C GLU A 103 -2.20 -20.67 -12.96
N GLN A 104 -1.71 -21.56 -12.08
CA GLN A 104 -1.60 -22.99 -12.37
C GLN A 104 -2.96 -23.66 -12.56
N ASP A 105 -3.96 -23.31 -11.74
CA ASP A 105 -5.31 -23.84 -11.89
C ASP A 105 -5.90 -23.44 -13.25
N ILE A 106 -5.67 -22.20 -13.71
CA ILE A 106 -6.07 -21.72 -15.04
C ILE A 106 -5.39 -22.54 -16.15
N GLN A 107 -4.07 -22.73 -16.05
CA GLN A 107 -3.31 -23.52 -17.04
C GLN A 107 -3.77 -24.97 -17.14
N ARG A 108 -4.28 -25.54 -16.04
CA ARG A 108 -4.83 -26.90 -15.99
C ARG A 108 -6.30 -26.98 -16.41
N GLY A 109 -6.94 -25.87 -16.76
CA GLY A 109 -8.36 -25.81 -17.12
C GLY A 109 -9.33 -25.88 -15.93
N ASN A 110 -8.82 -25.81 -14.70
CA ASN A 110 -9.61 -25.84 -13.46
C ASN A 110 -9.92 -24.43 -12.92
N GLY A 111 -9.34 -23.40 -13.52
CA GLY A 111 -9.53 -22.00 -13.16
C GLY A 111 -10.28 -21.20 -14.21
N ARG A 112 -10.79 -20.03 -13.83
CA ARG A 112 -11.38 -19.07 -14.79
C ARG A 112 -10.26 -18.25 -15.45
N PRO A 113 -10.18 -18.19 -16.79
CA PRO A 113 -9.19 -17.37 -17.47
C PRO A 113 -9.27 -15.90 -17.03
N THR A 114 -8.13 -15.29 -16.75
CA THR A 114 -7.94 -13.87 -16.39
C THR A 114 -8.18 -12.89 -17.56
N GLY A 115 -8.74 -13.37 -18.68
CA GLY A 115 -8.98 -12.60 -19.91
C GLY A 115 -10.07 -11.52 -19.81
N GLY A 116 -10.69 -11.33 -18.64
CA GLY A 116 -11.60 -10.22 -18.36
C GLY A 116 -11.52 -9.81 -16.89
N LEU A 117 -11.78 -8.52 -16.60
CA LEU A 117 -11.94 -8.06 -15.22
C LEU A 117 -13.01 -8.89 -14.53
N THR A 118 -12.59 -9.73 -13.58
CA THR A 118 -13.52 -10.51 -12.76
C THR A 118 -13.94 -9.67 -11.56
N PHE A 119 -15.24 -9.45 -11.39
CA PHE A 119 -15.78 -8.85 -10.17
C PHE A 119 -16.07 -9.92 -9.12
N SER A 120 -15.77 -9.60 -7.86
CA SER A 120 -15.98 -10.45 -6.70
C SER A 120 -16.45 -9.62 -5.52
N THR A 121 -17.45 -10.12 -4.80
CA THR A 121 -17.84 -9.56 -3.49
C THR A 121 -16.93 -10.05 -2.36
N ASP A 122 -16.26 -11.19 -2.56
CA ASP A 122 -15.33 -11.74 -1.58
C ASP A 122 -14.00 -10.97 -1.58
N MET A 123 -13.43 -10.80 -0.40
CA MET A 123 -12.09 -10.25 -0.21
C MET A 123 -11.04 -11.31 -0.51
N GLY A 124 -10.11 -10.97 -1.39
CA GLY A 124 -8.96 -11.77 -1.74
C GLY A 124 -7.67 -11.01 -1.42
N VAL A 125 -6.70 -11.10 -2.33
CA VAL A 125 -5.36 -10.54 -2.12
C VAL A 125 -5.22 -9.09 -2.59
N VAL A 126 -6.18 -8.53 -3.33
CA VAL A 126 -6.06 -7.20 -3.93
C VAL A 126 -5.92 -6.12 -2.87
N ALA A 127 -6.79 -6.08 -1.86
CA ALA A 127 -6.73 -5.05 -0.81
C ALA A 127 -5.46 -5.15 0.07
N PRO A 128 -5.05 -6.34 0.56
CA PRO A 128 -3.77 -6.52 1.27
C PRO A 128 -2.53 -6.10 0.46
N LEU A 129 -2.48 -6.48 -0.82
CA LEU A 129 -1.37 -6.10 -1.71
C LEU A 129 -1.37 -4.59 -1.96
N TYR A 130 -2.52 -3.98 -2.21
CA TYR A 130 -2.65 -2.53 -2.36
C TYR A 130 -2.13 -1.80 -1.11
N TYR A 131 -2.54 -2.24 0.08
CA TYR A 131 -2.10 -1.65 1.33
C TYR A 131 -0.57 -1.79 1.52
N THR A 132 -0.01 -2.95 1.18
CA THR A 132 1.45 -3.17 1.17
C THR A 132 2.15 -2.21 0.21
N CYS A 133 1.60 -2.02 -0.99
CA CYS A 133 2.17 -1.15 -2.00
C CYS A 133 2.27 0.32 -1.54
N ILE A 134 1.28 0.81 -0.79
CA ILE A 134 1.23 2.22 -0.35
C ILE A 134 2.02 2.44 0.94
N LYS A 135 2.03 1.47 1.86
CA LYS A 135 2.53 1.68 3.24
C LYS A 135 3.91 1.08 3.51
N CYS A 136 4.36 0.10 2.72
CA CYS A 136 5.65 -0.53 2.96
C CYS A 136 6.80 0.43 2.60
N THR A 137 7.72 0.62 3.54
CA THR A 137 8.92 1.46 3.37
C THR A 137 10.07 0.73 2.67
N ASP A 138 10.04 -0.61 2.65
CA ASP A 138 11.02 -1.43 1.93
C ASP A 138 10.70 -1.45 0.43
N VAL A 139 11.53 -0.74 -0.35
CA VAL A 139 11.31 -0.55 -1.80
C VAL A 139 11.28 -1.89 -2.57
N PRO A 140 12.22 -2.83 -2.36
CA PRO A 140 12.19 -4.10 -3.08
C PRO A 140 10.91 -4.91 -2.80
N LEU A 141 10.49 -5.00 -1.54
CA LEU A 141 9.28 -5.72 -1.16
C LEU A 141 8.01 -5.06 -1.71
N ARG A 142 8.02 -3.73 -1.78
CA ARG A 142 6.94 -2.97 -2.40
C ARG A 142 6.82 -3.27 -3.90
N GLU A 143 7.92 -3.28 -4.64
CA GLU A 143 7.90 -3.59 -6.08
C GLU A 143 7.40 -5.01 -6.34
N GLN A 144 7.77 -5.98 -5.50
CA GLN A 144 7.20 -7.34 -5.56
C GLN A 144 5.67 -7.34 -5.36
N ALA A 145 5.16 -6.52 -4.43
CA ALA A 145 3.72 -6.40 -4.23
C ALA A 145 3.01 -5.78 -5.44
N ILE A 146 3.62 -4.80 -6.12
CA ILE A 146 3.09 -4.18 -7.35
C ILE A 146 3.04 -5.19 -8.49
N GLU A 147 4.10 -5.98 -8.66
CA GLU A 147 4.14 -7.06 -9.66
C GLU A 147 3.02 -8.07 -9.42
N LEU A 148 2.86 -8.53 -8.18
CA LEU A 148 1.79 -9.45 -7.80
C LEU A 148 0.40 -8.89 -8.07
N LEU A 149 0.16 -7.62 -7.71
CA LEU A 149 -1.12 -6.96 -7.95
C LEU A 149 -1.43 -6.89 -9.45
N SER A 150 -0.40 -6.66 -10.29
CA SER A 150 -0.52 -6.62 -11.75
C SER A 150 -0.87 -8.00 -12.35
N ARG A 151 -0.48 -9.09 -11.69
CA ARG A 151 -0.79 -10.47 -12.11
C ARG A 151 -2.18 -10.94 -11.68
N CYS A 152 -2.91 -10.13 -10.93
CA CYS A 152 -4.26 -10.43 -10.46
C CYS A 152 -5.29 -9.42 -10.99
N PRO A 153 -5.61 -9.40 -12.31
CA PRO A 153 -6.59 -8.49 -12.91
C PRO A 153 -8.02 -8.82 -12.45
N ARG A 154 -8.33 -8.45 -11.21
CA ARG A 154 -9.58 -8.70 -10.48
C ARG A 154 -10.04 -7.42 -9.80
N ARG A 155 -11.36 -7.32 -9.60
CA ARG A 155 -11.99 -6.33 -8.74
C ARG A 155 -12.68 -7.01 -7.55
N GLU A 156 -12.24 -6.66 -6.34
CA GLU A 156 -12.76 -7.17 -5.07
C GLU A 156 -13.57 -6.06 -4.38
N GLY A 157 -14.88 -6.01 -4.64
CA GLY A 157 -15.74 -4.92 -4.21
C GLY A 157 -15.26 -3.56 -4.75
N MET A 158 -14.74 -2.72 -3.85
CA MET A 158 -14.18 -1.40 -4.19
C MET A 158 -12.75 -1.45 -4.71
N TRP A 159 -12.05 -2.58 -4.55
CA TRP A 159 -10.63 -2.71 -4.86
C TRP A 159 -10.44 -3.19 -6.30
N ASP A 160 -10.04 -2.30 -7.19
CA ASP A 160 -9.68 -2.63 -8.57
C ASP A 160 -8.16 -2.71 -8.71
N SER A 161 -7.64 -3.89 -9.03
CA SER A 161 -6.20 -4.13 -9.18
C SER A 161 -5.56 -3.32 -10.31
N VAL A 162 -6.22 -3.21 -11.47
CA VAL A 162 -5.67 -2.54 -12.66
C VAL A 162 -5.58 -1.05 -12.42
N LEU A 163 -6.65 -0.44 -11.91
CA LEU A 163 -6.64 0.96 -11.51
C LEU A 163 -5.67 1.18 -10.33
N GLY A 164 -5.66 0.25 -9.38
CA GLY A 164 -4.78 0.27 -8.20
C GLY A 164 -3.31 0.39 -8.58
N VAL A 165 -2.81 -0.47 -9.48
CA VAL A 165 -1.41 -0.44 -9.94
C VAL A 165 -1.05 0.92 -10.56
N ARG A 166 -1.94 1.51 -11.36
CA ARG A 166 -1.71 2.83 -11.97
C ARG A 166 -1.60 3.92 -10.89
N MET A 167 -2.54 3.93 -9.94
CA MET A 167 -2.53 4.90 -8.84
C MET A 167 -1.30 4.76 -7.95
N ILE A 168 -0.90 3.53 -7.61
CA ILE A 168 0.27 3.25 -6.77
C ILE A 168 1.54 3.78 -7.42
N ARG A 169 1.73 3.53 -8.72
CA ARG A 169 2.92 4.01 -9.45
C ARG A 169 3.00 5.53 -9.45
N GLU A 170 1.86 6.20 -9.68
CA GLU A 170 1.83 7.66 -9.62
C GLU A 170 2.06 8.19 -8.21
N PHE A 171 1.46 7.56 -7.19
CA PHE A 171 1.69 7.89 -5.78
C PHE A 171 3.19 7.90 -5.44
N TRP A 172 3.94 6.85 -5.80
CA TRP A 172 5.38 6.81 -5.52
C TRP A 172 6.20 7.77 -6.37
N ARG A 173 5.77 8.06 -7.61
CA ARG A 173 6.38 9.12 -8.42
C ARG A 173 6.26 10.48 -7.72
N MET A 174 5.08 10.78 -7.17
CA MET A 174 4.83 12.01 -6.43
C MET A 174 5.59 12.06 -5.10
N GLU A 175 5.63 10.96 -4.34
CA GLU A 175 6.39 10.86 -3.09
C GLU A 175 7.90 11.07 -3.31
N GLU A 176 8.47 10.53 -4.39
CA GLU A 176 9.88 10.73 -4.71
C GLU A 176 10.19 12.17 -5.12
N ALA A 177 9.31 12.79 -5.93
CA ALA A 177 9.42 14.20 -6.27
C ALA A 177 9.31 15.08 -5.00
N HIS A 178 8.37 14.77 -4.11
CA HIS A 178 8.21 15.48 -2.83
C HIS A 178 9.45 15.34 -1.94
N ARG A 179 10.04 14.14 -1.86
CA ARG A 179 11.27 13.91 -1.09
C ARG A 179 12.44 14.74 -1.65
N SER A 180 12.59 14.75 -2.97
CA SER A 180 13.62 15.54 -3.67
C SER A 180 13.47 17.03 -3.35
N LEU A 181 12.25 17.57 -3.45
CA LEU A 181 11.93 18.95 -3.07
C LEU A 181 12.31 19.25 -1.61
N ARG A 182 11.99 18.37 -0.66
CA ARG A 182 12.31 18.59 0.77
C ARG A 182 13.81 18.55 1.07
N GLN A 183 14.59 17.85 0.27
CA GLN A 183 16.05 17.75 0.45
C GLN A 183 16.80 18.96 -0.15
N GLY A 184 16.09 19.99 -0.62
CA GLY A 184 16.71 21.14 -1.25
C GLY A 184 17.28 20.83 -2.64
N ALA A 185 16.81 19.76 -3.28
CA ALA A 185 17.16 19.45 -4.67
C ALA A 185 16.50 20.41 -5.68
N VAL A 186 15.86 21.48 -5.19
CA VAL A 186 15.36 22.58 -6.00
C VAL A 186 15.88 23.88 -5.42
N GLU A 187 16.63 24.61 -6.24
CA GLU A 187 17.18 25.91 -5.93
C GLU A 187 16.37 26.99 -6.66
N LEU A 188 15.97 28.03 -5.94
CA LEU A 188 15.45 29.25 -6.56
C LEU A 188 16.63 30.10 -7.01
N VAL A 189 16.84 30.22 -8.32
CA VAL A 189 17.88 31.08 -8.88
C VAL A 189 17.26 32.43 -9.24
N LEU A 190 17.76 33.49 -8.62
CA LEU A 190 17.42 34.87 -8.94
C LEU A 190 18.48 35.43 -9.89
N GLU A 191 18.08 35.84 -11.09
CA GLU A 191 18.96 36.54 -12.03
C GLU A 191 19.10 38.02 -11.64
N GLU A 192 20.21 38.64 -12.05
CA GLU A 192 20.54 40.04 -11.70
C GLU A 192 19.49 41.06 -12.20
N ASP A 193 18.70 40.71 -13.21
CA ASP A 193 17.61 41.53 -13.73
C ASP A 193 16.24 41.29 -13.08
N GLY A 194 16.22 40.51 -11.99
CA GLY A 194 15.03 40.24 -11.20
C GLY A 194 14.15 39.10 -11.74
N ARG A 195 14.55 38.41 -12.81
CA ARG A 195 13.93 37.13 -13.19
C ARG A 195 14.27 36.06 -12.16
N TRP A 196 13.37 35.09 -12.01
CA TRP A 196 13.60 33.92 -11.16
C TRP A 196 13.23 32.64 -11.90
N GLU A 197 13.99 31.58 -11.63
CA GLU A 197 13.69 30.23 -12.10
C GLU A 197 13.96 29.20 -11.01
N TRP A 198 13.18 28.12 -11.01
CA TRP A 198 13.44 26.96 -10.16
C TRP A 198 14.36 25.98 -10.90
N LYS A 199 15.58 25.76 -10.41
CA LYS A 199 16.49 24.74 -10.92
C LYS A 199 16.44 23.49 -10.08
N TRP A 200 16.24 22.34 -10.72
CA TRP A 200 16.46 21.06 -10.09
C TRP A 200 17.96 20.78 -10.05
N MET A 201 18.49 20.53 -8.85
CA MET A 201 19.85 20.07 -8.64
C MET A 201 19.89 18.59 -9.02
N ASP A 202 20.21 18.30 -10.29
CA ASP A 202 20.36 16.92 -10.76
C ASP A 202 21.48 16.24 -9.94
N GLY A 203 21.09 15.23 -9.16
CA GLY A 203 22.01 14.39 -8.39
C GLY A 203 22.92 13.50 -9.23
N ASP A 204 22.90 13.62 -10.56
CA ASP A 204 23.82 12.89 -11.44
C ASP A 204 24.37 13.80 -12.55
N ARG A 205 25.71 13.79 -12.68
CA ARG A 205 26.43 14.47 -13.75
C ARG A 205 26.23 13.70 -15.06
N ARG A 206 25.08 13.87 -15.73
CA ARG A 206 24.97 13.82 -17.21
C ARG A 206 23.53 14.04 -17.69
N GLY A 207 23.29 15.25 -18.18
CA GLY A 207 22.64 15.46 -19.48
C GLY A 207 21.12 15.59 -19.49
N LYS A 208 20.70 16.82 -19.83
CA LYS A 208 19.38 17.27 -20.31
C LYS A 208 18.31 17.51 -19.24
N GLY A 209 18.40 18.70 -18.63
CA GLY A 209 17.27 19.34 -17.95
C GLY A 209 16.11 19.55 -18.91
N GLY A 210 14.98 18.92 -18.62
CA GLY A 210 13.70 19.19 -19.27
C GLY A 210 13.05 20.41 -18.66
N VAL A 211 12.77 21.41 -19.48
CA VAL A 211 12.00 22.61 -19.10
C VAL A 211 10.52 22.23 -19.13
N LEU A 212 9.87 22.21 -17.98
CA LEU A 212 8.41 22.22 -17.88
C LEU A 212 7.97 23.49 -17.14
N GLY A 213 8.33 24.64 -17.71
CA GLY A 213 8.19 25.96 -17.09
C GLY A 213 7.03 26.81 -17.62
N THR A 214 6.29 26.37 -18.64
CA THR A 214 5.31 27.24 -19.31
C THR A 214 3.85 26.88 -19.07
N GLU A 215 3.51 25.64 -18.72
CA GLU A 215 2.10 25.20 -18.62
C GLU A 215 1.35 25.66 -17.35
N TRP A 216 2.06 25.93 -16.25
CA TRP A 216 1.40 26.35 -14.98
C TRP A 216 1.26 27.86 -14.81
N ALA A 217 2.03 28.64 -15.57
CA ALA A 217 1.94 30.11 -15.54
C ALA A 217 0.62 30.60 -16.17
N GLU A 218 0.09 29.88 -17.15
CA GLU A 218 -1.19 30.21 -17.80
C GLU A 218 -2.39 29.96 -16.87
N LEU A 219 -2.38 28.87 -16.11
CA LEU A 219 -3.46 28.52 -15.15
C LEU A 219 -3.58 29.49 -13.97
N LEU A 220 -2.47 30.11 -13.53
CA LEU A 220 -2.48 31.09 -12.46
C LEU A 220 -2.90 32.50 -12.92
N ASN A 221 -2.71 32.82 -14.21
CA ASN A 221 -3.13 34.11 -14.77
C ASN A 221 -4.61 34.15 -15.14
N GLU A 222 -5.28 33.01 -15.38
CA GLU A 222 -6.72 32.97 -15.68
C GLU A 222 -7.63 33.16 -14.45
N GLN A 223 -7.11 33.00 -13.22
CA GLN A 223 -7.89 33.25 -12.00
C GLN A 223 -7.86 34.71 -11.52
N SER A 224 -7.19 35.62 -12.24
CA SER A 224 -7.05 37.03 -11.87
C SER A 224 -7.75 38.01 -12.83
N ARG A 225 -8.73 37.56 -13.62
CA ARG A 225 -9.58 38.44 -14.46
C ARG A 225 -11.05 38.37 -14.10
#